data_AF-A0A0A1U4V3-F1
#
_entry.id   AF-A0A0A1U4V3-F1
#
_cell.length_a   1.000
_cell.length_b   1.000
_cell.length_c   1.000
_cell.angle_alpha   90.00
_cell.angle_beta   90.00
_cell.angle_gamma   90.00
#
_symmetry.space_group_name_H-M   'P 1'
#
loop_
_entity.id
_entity.type
_entity.pdbx_description
1 polymer ?
#
loop_
_entity_poly.entity_id
_entity_poly.type
_entity_poly.pdbx_seq_one_letter_code
_entity_poly.pdbx_strand_id
1 'polypeptide(L)'
;MDETSEVLQEVFRCYYLKFDYRLLHQIGESVSYDNLFRRLAWQIHLEILPLPVSPLWVNIIEAQRERYDQFLEYLKPTQYDDVIGQDINRLFSDIPFFMVESTRNTVKRMCQVFAQNHPNIGYQQGVHELVAIVYLAFSGNTPPFVDSPVPFPQEYLDTFKTLTKKGYTEHDAYIATERIIVMLA
;
A
#
# COMPACT_ATOMS: atom_id res chain seq x y z
N MET A 1 -22.00 19.97 -2.19
CA MET A 1 -22.12 18.52 -1.94
C MET A 1 -21.24 17.87 -2.99
N ASP A 2 -20.07 17.37 -2.60
CA ASP A 2 -19.13 16.78 -3.57
C ASP A 2 -19.42 15.28 -3.63
N GLU A 3 -19.90 14.85 -4.80
CA GLU A 3 -20.39 13.53 -5.18
C GLU A 3 -19.37 12.41 -4.84
N THR A 4 -18.10 12.76 -4.71
CA THR A 4 -16.96 11.86 -4.52
C THR A 4 -16.97 11.11 -3.18
N SER A 5 -17.43 11.73 -2.08
CA SER A 5 -17.31 11.13 -0.74
C SER A 5 -18.44 10.17 -0.36
N GLU A 6 -19.64 10.39 -0.90
CA GLU A 6 -20.77 9.45 -0.77
C GLU A 6 -20.41 8.08 -1.35
N VAL A 7 -19.65 8.09 -2.44
CA VAL A 7 -19.19 6.86 -3.10
C VAL A 7 -18.27 6.06 -2.18
N LEU A 8 -17.40 6.66 -1.36
CA LEU A 8 -16.43 5.88 -0.59
C LEU A 8 -17.03 5.12 0.59
N GLN A 9 -17.92 5.74 1.36
CA GLN A 9 -18.57 5.02 2.46
C GLN A 9 -19.53 3.97 1.93
N GLU A 10 -20.23 4.28 0.83
CA GLU A 10 -21.09 3.32 0.16
C GLU A 10 -20.29 2.19 -0.50
N VAL A 11 -19.11 2.47 -1.05
CA VAL A 11 -18.17 1.45 -1.55
C VAL A 11 -17.66 0.60 -0.40
N PHE A 12 -17.17 1.15 0.71
CA PHE A 12 -16.70 0.31 1.83
C PHE A 12 -17.83 -0.59 2.37
N ARG A 13 -19.04 -0.03 2.50
CA ARG A 13 -20.25 -0.74 2.94
C ARG A 13 -20.70 -1.81 1.94
N CYS A 14 -20.75 -1.49 0.64
CA CYS A 14 -21.18 -2.44 -0.40
C CYS A 14 -20.11 -3.50 -0.70
N TYR A 15 -18.83 -3.17 -0.59
CA TYR A 15 -17.73 -4.05 -0.95
C TYR A 15 -17.41 -5.03 0.15
N TYR A 16 -17.22 -4.51 1.36
CA TYR A 16 -16.57 -5.29 2.41
C TYR A 16 -17.55 -5.90 3.41
N LEU A 17 -18.79 -5.38 3.49
CA LEU A 17 -19.85 -5.97 4.33
C LEU A 17 -20.79 -6.88 3.53
N LYS A 18 -20.87 -6.74 2.19
CA LYS A 18 -21.79 -7.53 1.35
C LYS A 18 -21.12 -8.51 0.37
N PHE A 19 -19.78 -8.54 0.25
CA PHE A 19 -19.03 -9.49 -0.60
C PHE A 19 -19.48 -9.53 -2.08
N ASP A 20 -19.40 -8.40 -2.80
CA ASP A 20 -19.59 -8.40 -4.27
C ASP A 20 -18.26 -8.16 -5.02
N TYR A 21 -17.65 -9.26 -5.48
CA TYR A 21 -16.39 -9.24 -6.25
C TYR A 21 -16.52 -8.60 -7.64
N ARG A 22 -17.73 -8.46 -8.21
CA ARG A 22 -17.91 -7.91 -9.57
C ARG A 22 -17.77 -6.40 -9.57
N LEU A 23 -18.28 -5.75 -8.52
CA LEU A 23 -18.10 -4.32 -8.30
C LEU A 23 -16.59 -4.02 -8.14
N LEU A 24 -15.86 -4.90 -7.43
CA LEU A 24 -14.42 -4.77 -7.18
C LEU A 24 -13.55 -4.76 -8.44
N HIS A 25 -13.90 -5.58 -9.44
CA HIS A 25 -13.26 -5.52 -10.75
C HIS A 25 -13.55 -4.18 -11.45
N GLN A 26 -14.81 -3.73 -11.43
CA GLN A 26 -15.23 -2.49 -12.08
C GLN A 26 -14.61 -1.24 -11.45
N ILE A 27 -14.43 -1.18 -10.13
CA ILE A 27 -13.72 -0.08 -9.46
C ILE A 27 -12.21 -0.16 -9.69
N GLY A 28 -11.62 -1.36 -9.69
CA GLY A 28 -10.20 -1.55 -10.03
C GLY A 28 -9.86 -1.05 -11.44
N GLU A 29 -10.77 -1.23 -12.40
CA GLU A 29 -10.65 -0.78 -13.79
C GLU A 29 -11.02 0.70 -14.00
N SER A 30 -11.83 1.28 -13.13
CA SER A 30 -12.19 2.69 -13.23
C SER A 30 -11.02 3.59 -12.82
N VAL A 31 -10.60 4.44 -13.75
CA VAL A 31 -9.43 5.33 -13.60
C VAL A 31 -9.63 6.40 -12.51
N SER A 32 -10.85 6.56 -11.98
CA SER A 32 -11.26 7.67 -11.10
C SER A 32 -11.52 7.33 -9.63
N TYR A 33 -11.45 6.06 -9.20
CA TYR A 33 -11.76 5.70 -7.80
C TYR A 33 -10.53 5.34 -6.95
N ASP A 34 -10.69 5.63 -5.66
CA ASP A 34 -9.70 6.14 -4.72
C ASP A 34 -8.55 5.20 -4.36
N ASN A 35 -7.36 5.76 -4.12
CA ASN A 35 -6.14 4.99 -3.86
C ASN A 35 -6.20 4.22 -2.53
N LEU A 36 -7.07 4.65 -1.60
CA LEU A 36 -7.42 3.90 -0.40
C LEU A 36 -8.06 2.55 -0.74
N PHE A 37 -8.97 2.50 -1.71
CA PHE A 37 -9.58 1.22 -2.12
C PHE A 37 -8.62 0.34 -2.86
N ARG A 38 -7.75 0.93 -3.69
CA ARG A 38 -6.69 0.17 -4.35
C ARG A 38 -5.75 -0.45 -3.31
N ARG A 39 -5.31 0.32 -2.31
CA ARG A 39 -4.53 -0.19 -1.17
C ARG A 39 -5.23 -1.36 -0.48
N LEU A 40 -6.50 -1.20 -0.12
CA LEU A 40 -7.29 -2.25 0.55
C LEU A 40 -7.46 -3.51 -0.31
N ALA A 41 -7.79 -3.34 -1.59
CA ALA A 41 -7.95 -4.44 -2.53
C ALA A 41 -6.66 -5.25 -2.64
N TRP A 42 -5.51 -4.58 -2.73
CA TRP A 42 -4.20 -5.24 -2.75
C TRP A 42 -3.93 -5.98 -1.44
N GLN A 43 -4.17 -5.36 -0.29
CA GLN A 43 -3.96 -6.00 1.01
C GLN A 43 -4.82 -7.26 1.21
N ILE A 44 -6.04 -7.28 0.68
CA ILE A 44 -6.91 -8.47 0.74
C ILE A 44 -6.47 -9.51 -0.28
N HIS A 45 -6.21 -9.11 -1.52
CA HIS A 45 -5.85 -10.03 -2.61
C HIS A 45 -4.51 -10.75 -2.34
N LEU A 46 -3.58 -10.08 -1.66
CA LEU A 46 -2.29 -10.64 -1.24
C LEU A 46 -2.36 -11.36 0.12
N GLU A 47 -3.57 -11.61 0.62
CA GLU A 47 -3.82 -12.30 1.88
C GLU A 47 -3.05 -11.69 3.06
N ILE A 48 -2.93 -10.35 3.07
CA ILE A 48 -2.39 -9.58 4.21
C ILE A 48 -3.51 -9.33 5.21
N LEU A 49 -4.70 -8.98 4.71
CA LEU A 49 -5.88 -8.72 5.52
C LEU A 49 -6.93 -9.82 5.31
N PRO A 50 -7.31 -10.57 6.35
CA PRO A 50 -8.25 -11.68 6.22
C PRO A 50 -9.69 -11.17 6.03
N LEU A 51 -10.50 -11.93 5.29
CA LEU A 51 -11.93 -11.69 5.19
C LEU A 51 -12.71 -12.64 6.13
N PRO A 52 -13.86 -12.22 6.69
CA PRO A 52 -14.49 -10.88 6.57
C PRO A 52 -13.74 -9.79 7.34
N VAL A 53 -14.06 -8.52 7.08
CA VAL A 53 -13.51 -7.38 7.84
C VAL A 53 -13.76 -7.60 9.33
N SER A 54 -12.71 -7.41 10.12
CA SER A 54 -12.73 -7.66 11.57
C SER A 54 -11.88 -6.62 12.28
N PRO A 55 -12.22 -6.23 13.53
CA PRO A 55 -11.36 -5.40 14.38
C PRO A 55 -9.93 -5.92 14.52
N LEU A 56 -9.69 -7.22 14.29
CA LEU A 56 -8.35 -7.82 14.24
C LEU A 56 -7.43 -7.19 13.19
N TRP A 57 -7.97 -6.55 12.15
CA TRP A 57 -7.18 -5.85 11.14
C TRP A 57 -6.31 -4.76 11.74
N VAL A 58 -6.77 -4.08 12.81
CA VAL A 58 -5.98 -3.06 13.51
C VAL A 58 -4.65 -3.67 13.97
N ASN A 59 -4.72 -4.79 14.69
CA ASN A 59 -3.54 -5.48 15.21
C ASN A 59 -2.61 -5.96 14.07
N ILE A 60 -3.17 -6.47 12.98
CA ILE A 60 -2.39 -6.93 11.82
C ILE A 60 -1.65 -5.75 11.19
N ILE A 61 -2.35 -4.65 10.91
CA ILE A 61 -1.79 -3.47 10.26
C ILE A 61 -0.69 -2.84 11.13
N GLU A 62 -0.97 -2.66 12.42
CA GLU A 62 -0.01 -2.06 13.36
C GLU A 62 1.24 -2.94 13.52
N ALA A 63 1.09 -4.26 13.67
CA ALA A 63 2.23 -5.17 13.75
C ALA A 63 3.09 -5.16 12.48
N GLN A 64 2.48 -5.07 11.29
CA GLN A 64 3.23 -4.98 10.03
C GLN A 64 3.97 -3.64 9.88
N ARG A 65 3.34 -2.54 10.31
CA ARG A 65 3.97 -1.21 10.31
C ARG A 65 5.13 -1.15 11.31
N GLU A 66 4.94 -1.66 12.52
CA GLU A 66 6.01 -1.78 13.52
C GLU A 66 7.17 -2.64 13.02
N ARG A 67 6.89 -3.75 12.33
CA ARG A 67 7.92 -4.57 11.69
C ARG A 67 8.74 -3.77 10.68
N TYR A 68 8.09 -2.97 9.83
CA TYR A 68 8.81 -2.13 8.89
C TYR A 68 9.60 -1.00 9.58
N ASP A 69 9.08 -0.41 10.67
CA ASP A 69 9.84 0.55 11.47
C ASP A 69 11.12 -0.07 12.04
N GLN A 70 11.03 -1.29 12.57
CA GLN A 70 12.21 -2.05 13.00
C GLN A 70 13.19 -2.21 11.83
N PHE A 71 12.71 -2.60 10.65
CA PHE A 71 13.56 -2.76 9.46
C PHE A 71 14.34 -1.50 9.11
N LEU A 72 13.71 -0.33 9.27
CA LEU A 72 14.38 0.96 9.07
C LEU A 72 15.43 1.24 10.14
N GLU A 73 15.16 0.92 11.40
CA GLU A 73 16.07 1.17 12.52
C GLU A 73 17.41 0.43 12.37
N TYR A 74 17.39 -0.82 11.87
CA TYR A 74 18.61 -1.62 11.68
C TYR A 74 19.11 -1.67 10.23
N LEU A 75 18.59 -0.82 9.34
CA LEU A 75 19.04 -0.75 7.95
C LEU A 75 20.52 -0.37 7.87
N LYS A 76 21.30 -1.17 7.13
CA LYS A 76 22.73 -0.99 6.93
C LYS A 76 23.05 -1.06 5.44
N PRO A 77 24.17 -0.46 4.99
CA PRO A 77 24.61 -0.61 3.61
C PRO A 77 24.81 -2.08 3.25
N THR A 78 24.32 -2.46 2.07
CA THR A 78 24.47 -3.81 1.52
C THR A 78 25.34 -3.78 0.26
N GLN A 79 25.75 -4.96 -0.21
CA GLN A 79 26.42 -5.07 -1.52
C GLN A 79 25.54 -4.63 -2.70
N TYR A 80 24.25 -4.40 -2.49
CA TYR A 80 23.28 -4.03 -3.53
C TYR A 80 23.10 -2.51 -3.66
N ASP A 81 23.65 -1.70 -2.74
CA ASP A 81 23.35 -0.27 -2.66
C ASP A 81 23.71 0.50 -3.94
N ASP A 82 24.83 0.13 -4.58
CA ASP A 82 25.27 0.76 -5.83
C ASP A 82 24.34 0.42 -7.01
N VAL A 83 23.97 -0.85 -7.17
CA VAL A 83 23.06 -1.28 -8.25
C VAL A 83 21.65 -0.72 -8.03
N ILE A 84 21.15 -0.72 -6.79
CA ILE A 84 19.88 -0.07 -6.44
C ILE A 84 19.96 1.42 -6.80
N GLY A 85 21.05 2.12 -6.47
CA GLY A 85 21.22 3.52 -6.81
C GLY A 85 21.14 3.79 -8.32
N GLN A 86 21.81 2.96 -9.13
CA GLN A 86 21.77 3.07 -10.59
C GLN A 86 20.36 2.80 -11.15
N ASP A 87 19.65 1.82 -10.59
CA ASP A 87 18.28 1.44 -10.98
C ASP A 87 17.28 2.56 -10.65
N ILE A 88 17.39 3.17 -9.48
CA ILE A 88 16.54 4.30 -9.05
C ILE A 88 16.76 5.54 -9.92
N ASN A 89 17.97 5.78 -10.42
CA ASN A 89 18.25 6.94 -11.26
C ASN A 89 17.50 6.90 -12.60
N ARG A 90 17.27 5.69 -13.14
CA ARG A 90 16.56 5.46 -14.42
C ARG A 90 15.06 5.13 -14.26
N LEU A 91 14.59 4.91 -13.03
CA LEU A 91 13.22 4.54 -12.73
C LEU A 91 12.22 5.60 -13.25
N PHE A 92 11.41 5.22 -14.24
CA PHE A 92 10.25 5.97 -14.75
C PHE A 92 10.48 7.49 -14.83
N SER A 93 11.61 7.91 -15.43
CA SER A 93 12.07 9.31 -15.44
C SER A 93 11.15 10.28 -16.19
N ASP A 94 10.21 9.75 -16.96
CA ASP A 94 9.16 10.44 -17.71
C ASP A 94 7.86 10.62 -16.91
N ILE A 95 7.71 9.95 -15.77
CA ILE A 95 6.52 10.04 -14.92
C ILE A 95 6.76 11.07 -13.80
N PRO A 96 5.98 12.17 -13.71
CA PRO A 96 6.20 13.26 -12.75
C PRO A 96 6.28 12.80 -11.29
N PHE A 97 5.48 11.80 -10.91
CA PHE A 97 5.50 11.23 -9.56
C PHE A 97 6.89 10.70 -9.16
N PHE A 98 7.61 10.06 -10.09
CA PHE A 98 8.94 9.50 -9.86
C PHE A 98 10.07 10.49 -10.15
N MET A 99 9.79 11.71 -10.62
CA MET A 99 10.80 12.77 -10.71
C MET A 99 11.08 13.43 -9.35
N VAL A 100 10.18 13.25 -8.37
CA VAL A 100 10.34 13.80 -7.02
C VAL A 100 11.39 13.00 -6.25
N GLU A 101 12.38 13.70 -5.69
CA GLU A 101 13.50 13.08 -4.96
C GLU A 101 13.02 12.27 -3.74
N SER A 102 12.04 12.76 -3.00
CA SER A 102 11.46 12.04 -1.85
C SER A 102 10.79 10.72 -2.27
N THR A 103 10.11 10.69 -3.42
CA THR A 103 9.57 9.45 -4.00
C THR A 103 10.68 8.47 -4.32
N ARG A 104 11.73 8.92 -5.03
CA ARG A 104 12.89 8.07 -5.38
C ARG A 104 13.60 7.52 -4.15
N ASN A 105 13.79 8.36 -3.13
CA ASN A 105 14.40 7.97 -1.87
C ASN A 105 13.54 6.93 -1.12
N THR A 106 12.22 7.01 -1.25
CA THR A 106 11.29 6.04 -0.67
C THR A 106 11.38 4.69 -1.38
N VAL A 107 11.31 4.68 -2.71
CA VAL A 107 11.49 3.44 -3.50
C VAL A 107 12.87 2.83 -3.24
N LYS A 108 13.93 3.65 -3.19
CA LYS A 108 15.30 3.21 -2.87
C LYS A 108 15.36 2.52 -1.51
N ARG A 109 14.82 3.16 -0.47
CA ARG A 109 14.83 2.64 0.89
C ARG A 109 14.08 1.32 1.01
N MET A 110 12.90 1.21 0.39
CA MET A 110 12.15 -0.05 0.33
C MET A 110 12.95 -1.16 -0.36
N CYS A 111 13.69 -0.86 -1.45
CA CYS A 111 14.57 -1.83 -2.10
C CYS A 111 15.72 -2.28 -1.19
N GLN A 112 16.35 -1.34 -0.46
CA GLN A 112 17.43 -1.66 0.48
C GLN A 112 16.92 -2.52 1.64
N VAL A 113 15.75 -2.17 2.20
CA VAL A 113 15.09 -2.95 3.24
C VAL A 113 14.80 -4.37 2.74
N PHE A 114 14.25 -4.51 1.53
CA PHE A 114 13.97 -5.82 0.95
C PHE A 114 15.26 -6.64 0.81
N ALA A 115 16.29 -6.07 0.20
CA ALA A 115 17.56 -6.75 -0.06
C ALA A 115 18.26 -7.22 1.22
N GLN A 116 18.17 -6.44 2.31
CA GLN A 116 18.74 -6.79 3.60
C GLN A 116 17.96 -7.90 4.32
N ASN A 117 16.63 -7.86 4.26
CA ASN A 117 15.78 -8.79 5.01
C ASN A 117 15.51 -10.12 4.29
N HIS A 118 15.81 -10.18 2.98
CA HIS A 118 15.66 -11.38 2.17
C HIS A 118 17.00 -11.83 1.55
N PRO A 119 18.04 -12.16 2.35
CA PRO A 119 19.39 -12.43 1.84
C PRO A 119 19.46 -13.62 0.86
N ASN A 120 18.51 -14.56 0.95
CA ASN A 120 18.41 -15.70 0.03
C ASN A 120 17.96 -15.30 -1.38
N ILE A 121 17.17 -14.22 -1.49
CA ILE A 121 16.67 -13.67 -2.76
C ILE A 121 17.59 -12.52 -3.22
N GLY A 122 18.00 -11.68 -2.27
CA GLY A 122 18.77 -10.45 -2.50
C GLY A 122 18.00 -9.42 -3.32
N TYR A 123 18.70 -8.38 -3.76
CA TYR A 123 18.17 -7.49 -4.77
C TYR A 123 18.38 -8.08 -6.17
N GLN A 124 17.31 -8.14 -6.96
CA GLN A 124 17.36 -8.48 -8.39
C GLN A 124 16.89 -7.29 -9.22
N GLN A 125 17.47 -7.11 -10.40
CA GLN A 125 17.03 -6.07 -11.33
C GLN A 125 15.54 -6.26 -11.64
N GLY A 126 14.77 -5.16 -11.58
CA GLY A 126 13.31 -5.16 -11.73
C GLY A 126 12.55 -5.04 -10.40
N VAL A 127 13.17 -5.36 -9.25
CA VAL A 127 12.54 -5.15 -7.93
C VAL A 127 12.16 -3.69 -7.72
N HIS A 128 12.99 -2.75 -8.17
CA HIS A 128 12.70 -1.31 -8.07
C HIS A 128 11.44 -0.89 -8.85
N GLU A 129 11.14 -1.53 -9.99
CA GLU A 129 9.95 -1.25 -10.80
C GLU A 129 8.70 -1.78 -10.11
N LEU A 130 8.77 -2.98 -9.52
CA LEU A 130 7.68 -3.53 -8.71
C LEU A 130 7.38 -2.63 -7.50
N VAL A 131 8.41 -2.31 -6.71
CA VAL A 131 8.29 -1.38 -5.56
C VAL A 131 7.65 -0.07 -6.00
N ALA A 132 8.10 0.50 -7.12
CA ALA A 132 7.59 1.75 -7.65
C ALA A 132 6.10 1.70 -8.00
N ILE A 133 5.66 0.67 -8.73
CA ILE A 133 4.25 0.50 -9.13
C ILE A 133 3.35 0.34 -7.90
N VAL A 134 3.76 -0.47 -6.93
CA VAL A 134 3.00 -0.66 -5.69
C VAL A 134 2.95 0.63 -4.88
N TYR A 135 4.08 1.31 -4.73
CA TYR A 135 4.15 2.59 -4.02
C TYR A 135 3.26 3.65 -4.68
N LEU A 136 3.27 3.75 -6.01
CA LEU A 136 2.37 4.64 -6.75
C LEU A 136 0.90 4.31 -6.50
N ALA A 137 0.53 3.02 -6.57
CA ALA A 137 -0.83 2.55 -6.31
C ALA A 137 -1.33 2.88 -4.89
N PHE A 138 -0.41 3.03 -3.93
CA PHE A 138 -0.70 3.32 -2.53
C PHE A 138 -0.58 4.81 -2.19
N SER A 139 0.11 5.61 -3.00
CA SER A 139 0.48 7.00 -2.68
C SER A 139 -0.57 8.06 -2.99
N GLY A 140 -1.68 7.68 -3.62
CA GLY A 140 -2.68 8.69 -3.90
C GLY A 140 -3.50 9.09 -2.68
N ASN A 141 -4.29 10.14 -2.87
CA ASN A 141 -4.93 10.85 -1.77
C ASN A 141 -5.91 9.95 -1.02
N THR A 142 -5.94 10.09 0.32
CA THR A 142 -7.08 9.62 1.11
C THR A 142 -8.17 10.67 0.97
N PRO A 143 -9.41 10.28 0.68
CA PRO A 143 -10.50 11.23 0.59
C PRO A 143 -10.73 11.90 1.95
N PRO A 144 -11.20 13.16 1.97
CA PRO A 144 -11.72 13.74 3.20
C PRO A 144 -12.93 12.93 3.69
N PHE A 145 -13.02 12.75 5.01
CA PHE A 145 -14.22 12.23 5.66
C PHE A 145 -15.37 13.22 5.45
N VAL A 146 -16.53 12.75 4.97
CA VAL A 146 -17.74 13.57 4.81
C VAL A 146 -18.89 12.89 5.53
N ASP A 147 -19.77 13.70 6.10
CA ASP A 147 -20.94 13.26 6.85
C ASP A 147 -21.89 12.45 5.94
N SER A 148 -21.98 11.15 6.21
CA SER A 148 -22.98 10.27 5.58
C SER A 148 -24.28 10.29 6.39
N PRO A 149 -25.45 10.30 5.73
CA PRO A 149 -26.74 10.15 6.41
C PRO A 149 -26.92 8.76 7.02
N VAL A 150 -26.13 7.77 6.57
CA VAL A 150 -26.05 6.43 7.15
C VAL A 150 -24.88 6.39 8.14
N PRO A 151 -25.12 6.11 9.42
CA PRO A 151 -24.04 5.96 10.40
C PRO A 151 -23.06 4.87 9.95
N PHE A 152 -21.77 5.20 9.95
CA PHE A 152 -20.72 4.19 9.77
C PHE A 152 -20.79 3.17 10.93
N PRO A 153 -20.67 1.85 10.68
CA PRO A 153 -20.80 0.88 11.75
C PRO A 153 -19.67 1.06 12.78
N GLN A 154 -20.05 1.33 14.03
CA GLN A 154 -19.13 1.75 15.08
C GLN A 154 -18.03 0.73 15.36
N GLU A 155 -18.34 -0.56 15.21
CA GLU A 155 -17.41 -1.69 15.37
C GLU A 155 -16.23 -1.68 14.38
N TYR A 156 -16.33 -0.99 13.24
CA TYR A 156 -15.25 -0.87 12.26
C TYR A 156 -14.55 0.49 12.29
N LEU A 157 -14.98 1.43 13.14
CA LEU A 157 -14.50 2.81 13.10
C LEU A 157 -13.00 2.89 13.35
N ASP A 158 -12.51 2.12 14.33
CA ASP A 158 -11.08 2.09 14.66
C ASP A 158 -10.28 1.43 13.53
N THR A 159 -10.81 0.39 12.89
CA THR A 159 -10.19 -0.22 11.71
C THR A 159 -10.04 0.79 10.57
N PHE A 160 -11.11 1.54 10.28
CA PHE A 160 -11.09 2.58 9.25
C PHE A 160 -10.10 3.70 9.57
N LYS A 161 -10.05 4.17 10.81
CA LYS A 161 -9.08 5.18 11.27
C LYS A 161 -7.64 4.70 11.14
N THR A 162 -7.37 3.45 11.50
CA THR A 162 -6.03 2.85 11.39
C THR A 162 -5.59 2.72 9.94
N LEU A 163 -6.49 2.31 9.04
CA LEU A 163 -6.25 2.19 7.60
C LEU A 163 -5.98 3.55 6.94
N THR A 164 -6.74 4.57 7.31
CA THR A 164 -6.65 5.92 6.73
C THR A 164 -5.57 6.79 7.37
N LYS A 165 -4.85 6.27 8.38
CA LYS A 165 -3.78 7.00 9.07
C LYS A 165 -2.67 7.39 8.09
N LYS A 166 -2.44 8.71 7.96
CA LYS A 166 -1.38 9.27 7.11
C LYS A 166 0.01 8.86 7.63
N GLY A 167 0.98 8.83 6.73
CA GLY A 167 2.39 8.54 7.05
C GLY A 167 2.80 7.07 6.89
N TYR A 168 1.87 6.15 6.66
CA TYR A 168 2.16 4.71 6.53
C TYR A 168 2.11 4.19 5.09
N THR A 169 2.14 5.07 4.09
CA THR A 169 2.13 4.66 2.69
C THR A 169 3.31 3.78 2.32
N GLU A 170 4.51 4.14 2.79
CA GLU A 170 5.73 3.35 2.55
C GLU A 170 5.62 1.97 3.20
N HIS A 171 5.21 1.92 4.47
CA HIS A 171 5.00 0.68 5.22
C HIS A 171 4.04 -0.24 4.49
N ASP A 172 2.83 0.24 4.22
CA ASP A 172 1.78 -0.58 3.62
C ASP A 172 2.19 -1.06 2.21
N ALA A 173 2.87 -0.21 1.43
CA ALA A 173 3.38 -0.57 0.11
C ALA A 173 4.53 -1.58 0.18
N TYR A 174 5.38 -1.51 1.21
CA TYR A 174 6.49 -2.45 1.39
C TYR A 174 5.94 -3.85 1.67
N ILE A 175 4.98 -3.97 2.57
CA ILE A 175 4.38 -5.26 2.94
C ILE A 175 3.71 -5.90 1.72
N ALA A 176 2.98 -5.12 0.92
CA ALA A 176 2.40 -5.60 -0.34
C ALA A 176 3.48 -6.07 -1.32
N THR A 177 4.54 -5.28 -1.50
CA THR A 177 5.64 -5.63 -2.41
C THR A 177 6.37 -6.89 -1.96
N GLU A 178 6.69 -7.00 -0.67
CA GLU A 178 7.34 -8.16 -0.09
C GLU A 178 6.51 -9.42 -0.32
N ARG A 179 5.19 -9.37 -0.11
CA ARG A 179 4.29 -10.51 -0.35
C ARG A 179 4.30 -10.93 -1.81
N ILE A 180 4.26 -9.98 -2.74
CA ILE A 180 4.33 -10.29 -4.18
C ILE A 180 5.64 -11.00 -4.53
N ILE A 181 6.78 -10.45 -4.10
CA ILE A 181 8.08 -11.02 -4.46
C ILE A 181 8.24 -12.41 -3.85
N VAL A 182 7.82 -12.62 -2.59
CA VAL A 182 7.87 -13.92 -1.92
C VAL A 182 6.94 -14.94 -2.57
N MET A 183 5.82 -14.53 -3.18
CA MET A 183 4.93 -15.43 -3.93
C MET A 183 5.48 -15.82 -5.31
N LEU A 184 6.41 -15.03 -5.86
CA LEU A 184 7.02 -15.26 -7.18
C LEU A 184 8.36 -16.02 -7.10
N ALA A 185 8.96 -16.10 -5.91
CA ALA A 185 10.24 -16.76 -5.64
C ALA A 185 10.05 -18.24 -5.26
#